data_AF-A0A7L1CUU3-F1
#
_entry.id   AF-A0A7L1CUU3-F1
#
_cell.length_a   1.000
_cell.length_b   1.000
_cell.length_c   1.000
_cell.angle_alpha   90.00
_cell.angle_beta   90.00
_cell.angle_gamma   90.00
#
_symmetry.space_group_name_H-M   'P 1'
#
loop_
_entity.id
_entity.type
_entity.pdbx_description
1 polymer ?
#
loop_
_entity_poly.entity_id
_entity_poly.type
_entity_poly.pdbx_seq_one_letter_code
_entity_poly.pdbx_strand_id
1 'polypeptide(L)'
;ALSQSLDEAFSLWKQLLESPGIPCVRSPEQTVTSLQLLATLYQLLAKPLQAMESFLLLRSLCRRLGDIPGAAGALSQLSRILFQLECPSQAQV
;
A
#
# COMPACT_ATOMS: atom_id res chain seq x y z
N ALA A 1 11.93 -15.24 -9.47
CA ALA A 1 10.90 -15.05 -8.44
C ALA A 1 9.86 -14.05 -8.98
N LEU A 2 8.59 -14.43 -9.11
CA LEU A 2 7.54 -13.62 -9.76
C LEU A 2 7.30 -12.22 -9.14
N SER A 3 7.84 -11.95 -7.96
CA SER A 3 7.65 -10.71 -7.20
C SER A 3 8.92 -9.87 -7.03
N GLN A 4 10.06 -10.25 -7.61
CA GLN A 4 11.33 -9.56 -7.36
C GLN A 4 11.29 -8.08 -7.76
N SER A 5 10.79 -7.78 -8.96
CA SER A 5 10.63 -6.39 -9.42
C SER A 5 9.63 -5.60 -8.57
N LEU A 6 8.63 -6.27 -7.99
CA LEU A 6 7.66 -5.66 -7.09
C LEU A 6 8.28 -5.34 -5.72
N ASP A 7 9.10 -6.25 -5.19
CA ASP A 7 9.84 -6.08 -3.94
C ASP A 7 10.90 -4.96 -4.07
N GLU A 8 11.57 -4.85 -5.22
CA GLU A 8 12.47 -3.74 -5.56
C GLU A 8 11.72 -2.40 -5.64
N ALA A 9 10.61 -2.35 -6.38
CA ALA A 9 9.77 -1.15 -6.47
C ALA A 9 9.26 -0.70 -5.11
N PHE A 10 8.87 -1.65 -4.25
CA PHE A 10 8.42 -1.36 -2.90
C PHE A 10 9.54 -0.77 -2.02
N SER A 11 10.77 -1.26 -2.18
CA SER A 11 11.94 -0.73 -1.47
C SER A 11 12.24 0.71 -1.88
N LEU A 12 12.12 1.03 -3.17
CA LEU A 12 12.26 2.39 -3.69
C LEU A 12 11.17 3.32 -3.14
N TRP A 13 9.92 2.87 -3.05
CA TRP A 13 8.84 3.65 -2.44
C TRP A 13 9.09 3.92 -0.96
N LYS A 14 9.59 2.94 -0.20
CA LYS A 14 9.96 3.11 1.21
C LYS A 14 11.04 4.18 1.36
N GLN A 15 12.10 4.10 0.56
CA GLN A 15 13.19 5.09 0.58
C GLN A 15 12.70 6.50 0.21
N LEU A 16 11.84 6.63 -0.83
CA LEU A 16 11.32 7.93 -1.25
C LEU A 16 10.44 8.58 -0.17
N LEU A 17 9.61 7.78 0.52
CA LEU A 17 8.63 8.26 1.50
C LEU A 17 9.16 8.30 2.95
N GLU A 18 10.40 7.87 3.16
CA GLU A 18 11.08 7.95 4.45
C GLU A 18 11.22 9.40 4.92
N SER A 19 11.53 10.31 4.00
CA SER A 19 11.58 11.74 4.29
C SER A 19 10.20 12.26 4.70
N PRO A 20 10.07 13.02 5.81
CA PRO A 20 8.81 13.64 6.19
C PRO A 20 8.47 14.76 5.20
N GLY A 21 7.19 14.85 4.83
CA GLY A 21 6.69 15.84 3.88
C GLY A 21 6.20 15.27 2.55
N ILE A 22 5.76 16.16 1.66
CA ILE A 22 5.26 15.79 0.33
C ILE A 22 6.48 15.49 -0.56
N PRO A 23 6.61 14.28 -1.13
CA PRO A 23 7.75 13.95 -1.96
C PRO A 23 7.73 14.80 -3.24
N CYS A 24 8.91 15.17 -3.75
CA CYS A 24 9.05 15.91 -5.00
C CYS A 24 8.83 14.97 -6.20
N VAL A 25 7.57 14.61 -6.43
CA VAL A 25 7.12 13.75 -7.53
C VAL A 25 6.42 14.57 -8.61
N ARG A 26 6.48 14.10 -9.85
CA ARG A 26 5.85 14.80 -10.99
C ARG A 26 4.33 14.96 -10.83
N SER A 27 3.65 13.94 -10.28
CA SER A 27 2.21 13.97 -10.02
C SER A 27 1.88 13.17 -8.76
N PRO A 28 1.41 13.83 -7.69
CA PRO A 28 1.01 13.15 -6.45
C PRO A 28 -0.11 12.13 -6.65
N GLU A 29 -1.08 12.42 -7.51
CA GLU A 29 -2.23 11.53 -7.81
C GLU A 29 -1.77 10.23 -8.48
N GLN A 30 -0.87 10.32 -9.45
CA GLN A 30 -0.27 9.15 -10.10
C GLN A 30 0.58 8.34 -9.12
N THR A 31 1.28 9.02 -8.21
CA THR A 31 2.06 8.38 -7.15
C THR A 31 1.15 7.58 -6.20
N VAL A 32 0.05 8.16 -5.74
CA VAL A 32 -0.96 7.49 -4.91
C VAL A 32 -1.52 6.25 -5.64
N THR A 33 -1.90 6.42 -6.91
CA THR A 33 -2.44 5.33 -7.73
C THR A 33 -1.44 4.19 -7.92
N SER A 34 -0.17 4.52 -8.20
CA SER A 34 0.91 3.54 -8.37
C SER A 34 1.16 2.75 -7.09
N LEU A 35 1.16 3.41 -5.94
CA LEU A 35 1.37 2.77 -4.64
C LEU A 35 0.17 1.90 -4.24
N GLN A 36 -1.06 2.30 -4.57
CA GLN A 36 -2.26 1.48 -4.40
C GLN A 36 -2.22 0.22 -5.29
N LEU A 37 -1.76 0.34 -6.54
CA LEU A 37 -1.60 -0.80 -7.45
C LEU A 37 -0.59 -1.80 -6.87
N LEU A 38 0.55 -1.33 -6.37
CA LEU A 38 1.56 -2.15 -5.72
C LEU A 38 1.00 -2.92 -4.51
N ALA A 39 0.23 -2.26 -3.64
CA ALA A 39 -0.43 -2.91 -2.51
C ALA A 39 -1.43 -4.00 -2.97
N THR A 40 -2.22 -3.71 -4.01
CA THR A 40 -3.20 -4.65 -4.57
C THR A 40 -2.52 -5.86 -5.21
N LEU A 41 -1.40 -5.66 -5.91
CA LEU A 41 -0.60 -6.76 -6.47
C LEU A 41 -0.05 -7.68 -5.38
N TYR A 42 0.40 -7.14 -4.25
CA TYR A 42 0.80 -7.97 -3.11
C TYR A 42 -0.35 -8.81 -2.56
N GLN A 43 -1.58 -8.27 -2.52
CA GLN A 43 -2.74 -9.06 -2.12
C GLN A 43 -3.02 -10.22 -3.09
N LEU A 44 -2.95 -9.96 -4.39
CA LEU A 44 -3.13 -10.99 -5.43
C LEU A 44 -2.06 -12.08 -5.36
N LEU A 45 -0.84 -11.72 -4.94
CA LEU A 45 0.27 -12.66 -4.74
C LEU A 45 0.23 -13.38 -3.38
N ALA A 46 -0.86 -13.25 -2.62
CA ALA A 46 -0.99 -13.81 -1.28
C ALA A 46 0.17 -13.43 -0.35
N LYS A 47 0.66 -12.18 -0.46
CA LYS A 47 1.70 -11.56 0.36
C LYS A 47 1.06 -10.49 1.29
N PRO A 48 0.29 -10.90 2.31
CA PRO A 48 -0.54 -9.98 3.10
C PRO A 48 0.28 -8.96 3.89
N LEU A 49 1.46 -9.33 4.39
CA LEU A 49 2.33 -8.42 5.15
C LEU A 49 2.85 -7.28 4.26
N GLN A 50 3.33 -7.59 3.06
CA GLN A 50 3.78 -6.58 2.10
C GLN A 50 2.62 -5.68 1.64
N ALA A 51 1.43 -6.25 1.43
CA ALA A 51 0.24 -5.48 1.13
C ALA A 51 -0.10 -4.49 2.25
N MET A 52 -0.04 -4.94 3.51
CA MET A 52 -0.27 -4.07 4.67
C MET A 52 0.74 -2.93 4.76
N GLU A 53 2.04 -3.22 4.68
CA GLU A 53 3.04 -2.17 4.71
C GLU A 53 2.84 -1.16 3.56
N SER A 54 2.46 -1.64 2.38
CA SER A 54 2.16 -0.79 1.22
C SER A 54 0.94 0.12 1.46
N PHE A 55 -0.13 -0.40 2.05
CA PHE A 55 -1.30 0.43 2.42
C PHE A 55 -0.99 1.41 3.56
N LEU A 56 -0.08 1.08 4.49
CA LEU A 56 0.39 2.02 5.51
C LEU A 56 1.18 3.19 4.88
N LEU A 57 2.04 2.90 3.91
CA LEU A 57 2.74 3.94 3.13
C LEU A 57 1.74 4.80 2.35
N LEU A 58 0.77 4.17 1.68
CA LEU A 58 -0.28 4.87 0.93
C LEU A 58 -1.06 5.83 1.82
N ARG A 59 -1.52 5.34 2.99
CA ARG A 59 -2.22 6.16 3.98
C ARG A 59 -1.36 7.34 4.42
N SER A 60 -0.08 7.11 4.71
CA SER A 60 0.86 8.17 5.10
C SER A 60 0.94 9.25 4.02
N LEU A 61 1.12 8.84 2.75
CA LEU A 61 1.19 9.75 1.62
C LEU A 61 -0.13 10.53 1.44
N CYS A 62 -1.28 9.87 1.39
CA CYS A 62 -2.59 10.52 1.27
C CYS A 62 -2.81 11.55 2.37
N ARG A 63 -2.45 11.24 3.62
CA ARG A 63 -2.51 12.21 4.74
C ARG A 63 -1.62 13.42 4.52
N ARG A 64 -0.39 13.23 4.02
CA ARG A 64 0.53 14.35 3.73
C ARG A 64 0.02 15.24 2.58
N LEU A 65 -0.72 14.66 1.63
CA LEU A 65 -1.35 15.35 0.51
C LEU A 65 -2.70 16.00 0.86
N GLY A 66 -3.24 15.77 2.07
CA GLY A 66 -4.59 16.20 2.44
C GLY A 66 -5.73 15.38 1.81
N ASP A 67 -5.41 14.24 1.18
CA ASP A 67 -6.37 13.31 0.60
C ASP A 67 -7.01 12.43 1.70
N ILE A 68 -8.01 12.98 2.37
CA ILE A 68 -8.76 12.28 3.42
C ILE A 68 -9.48 11.03 2.88
N PRO A 69 -10.18 11.07 1.72
CA PRO A 69 -10.81 9.88 1.16
C PRO A 69 -9.82 8.75 0.87
N GLY A 70 -8.67 9.04 0.27
CA GLY A 70 -7.64 8.03 0.00
C GLY A 70 -7.05 7.44 1.27
N ALA A 71 -6.82 8.26 2.31
CA ALA A 71 -6.35 7.79 3.60
C ALA A 71 -7.37 6.87 4.30
N ALA A 72 -8.67 7.18 4.20
CA ALA A 72 -9.74 6.33 4.71
C ALA A 72 -9.85 5.02 3.91
N GLY A 73 -9.74 5.09 2.58
CA GLY A 73 -9.72 3.91 1.71
C GLY A 73 -8.58 2.94 2.05
N ALA A 74 -7.37 3.46 2.28
CA ALA A 74 -6.22 2.68 2.71
C ALA A 74 -6.44 2.01 4.07
N LEU A 75 -7.06 2.72 5.04
CA LEU A 75 -7.43 2.13 6.33
C LEU A 75 -8.45 1.00 6.19
N SER A 76 -9.48 1.16 5.36
CA SER A 76 -10.45 0.09 5.10
C SER A 76 -9.78 -1.17 4.53
N GLN A 77 -8.81 -1.01 3.63
CA GLN A 77 -8.04 -2.14 3.10
C GLN A 77 -7.16 -2.81 4.17
N LEU A 78 -6.53 -2.03 5.05
CA LEU A 78 -5.75 -2.56 6.17
C LEU A 78 -6.61 -3.38 7.13
N SER A 79 -7.78 -2.86 7.53
CA SER A 79 -8.72 -3.57 8.38
C SER A 79 -9.16 -4.89 7.76
N ARG A 80 -9.41 -4.91 6.45
CA ARG A 80 -9.73 -6.13 5.72
C ARG A 80 -8.61 -7.16 5.77
N ILE A 81 -7.36 -6.75 5.56
CA ILE A 81 -6.22 -7.68 5.61
C ILE A 81 -6.01 -8.22 7.03
N LEU A 82 -6.08 -7.36 8.05
CA LEU A 82 -5.97 -7.78 9.45
C LEU A 82 -7.02 -8.83 9.81
N PHE A 83 -8.28 -8.59 9.41
CA PHE A 83 -9.35 -9.55 9.61
C PHE A 83 -9.08 -10.90 8.91
N GLN A 84 -8.55 -10.87 7.68
CA GLN A 84 -8.17 -12.09 6.95
C GLN A 84 -7.00 -12.85 7.60
N LEU A 85 -6.10 -12.15 8.30
CA LEU A 85 -4.96 -12.76 9.00
C LEU A 85 -5.37 -13.38 10.35
N GLU A 86 -6.38 -12.81 11.02
CA GLU A 86 -6.91 -13.30 12.30
C GLU A 86 -7.88 -14.50 12.13
N CYS A 87 -8.22 -14.90 10.89
CA CYS A 87 -9.12 -16.03 10.61
C CYS A 87 -8.65 -16.90 9.41
N PRO A 88 -8.14 -18.12 9.63
CA PRO A 88 -7.49 -18.93 8.59
C PRO A 88 -8.41 -19.67 7.60
N SER A 89 -9.74 -19.66 7.76
CA SER A 89 -10.66 -20.54 6.98
C SER A 89 -11.59 -19.83 5.98
N GLN A 90 -11.57 -18.49 5.85
CA GLN A 90 -12.58 -17.72 5.09
C GLN A 90 -12.06 -16.92 3.89
N ALA A 91 -11.16 -17.49 3.10
CA ALA A 91 -11.08 -17.17 1.67
C ALA A 91 -11.83 -18.22 0.82
N GLN A 92 -12.85 -18.86 1.38
CA GLN A 92 -13.73 -19.76 0.62
C GLN A 92 -14.94 -18.96 0.15
N VAL A 93 -14.97 -18.74 -1.17
CA VAL A 93 -16.17 -18.43 -1.96
C VAL A 93 -17.02 -19.68 -2.04
#